data_AF-A0AAF0SB45-F1
#
_entry.id   AF-A0AAF0SB45-F1
#
_cell.length_a   1.000
_cell.length_b   1.000
_cell.length_c   1.000
_cell.angle_alpha   90.00
_cell.angle_beta   90.00
_cell.angle_gamma   90.00
#
_symmetry.space_group_name_H-M   'P 1'
#
loop_
_entity.id
_entity.type
_entity.pdbx_description
1 polymer ?
#
loop_
_entity_poly.entity_id
_entity_poly.type
_entity_poly.pdbx_seq_one_letter_code
_entity_poly.pdbx_strand_id
1 'polypeptide(L)'
;MVLIIDTETTGLSGYPKDRVLEIGIAELKEGSVRPVYSEIIRYEDIVEFDRKYVNLDGSEGIWIYRNSDLRMEDTLNASKDVERVAAEVREIVSGREVTSYNVPFDFGKFLYHEPWNLKELCSVPYDIMELATKRVYSLAEDDMIPDKVLQERLLREREESYYPEKWVRSIDAYRALCPEDPMGLEGMRHRAIDDAVMEGWVLKTLV
;
A
#
# COMPACT_ATOMS: atom_id res chain seq x y z
N MET A 1 8.18 -17.73 1.24
CA MET A 1 7.98 -16.64 2.23
C MET A 1 8.06 -15.37 1.43
N VAL A 2 7.06 -14.51 1.55
CA VAL A 2 6.96 -13.28 0.75
C VAL A 2 6.84 -12.11 1.70
N LEU A 3 7.61 -11.05 1.47
CA LEU A 3 7.44 -9.78 2.18
C LEU A 3 6.43 -8.91 1.42
N ILE A 4 5.57 -8.21 2.15
CA ILE A 4 4.59 -7.29 1.59
C ILE A 4 4.94 -5.90 2.10
N ILE A 5 5.16 -4.95 1.20
CA ILE A 5 5.48 -3.56 1.50
C ILE A 5 4.30 -2.70 1.12
N ASP A 6 3.94 -1.75 1.97
CA ASP A 6 3.07 -0.65 1.62
C ASP A 6 3.71 0.68 2.03
N THR A 7 3.36 1.76 1.32
CA THR A 7 3.92 3.10 1.54
C THR A 7 2.85 4.17 1.67
N GLU A 8 2.96 4.98 2.73
CA GLU A 8 2.26 6.27 2.77
C GLU A 8 3.15 7.33 2.13
N THR A 9 2.56 8.18 1.29
CA THR A 9 3.33 9.13 0.47
C THR A 9 2.75 10.53 0.51
N THR A 10 3.56 11.53 0.13
CA THR A 10 3.08 12.92 0.03
C THR A 10 2.02 13.11 -1.05
N GLY A 11 1.99 12.24 -2.06
CA GLY A 11 1.02 12.25 -3.14
C GLY A 11 1.31 11.22 -4.23
N LEU A 12 0.57 11.30 -5.34
CA LEU A 12 0.45 10.19 -6.31
C LEU A 12 1.39 10.29 -7.53
N SER A 13 2.23 11.32 -7.63
CA SER A 13 3.07 11.57 -8.81
C SER A 13 4.32 10.70 -8.81
N GLY A 14 4.88 10.40 -7.64
CA GLY A 14 6.12 9.62 -7.50
C GLY A 14 7.39 10.46 -7.41
N TYR A 15 8.52 9.78 -7.30
CA TYR A 15 9.85 10.39 -7.34
C TYR A 15 10.08 11.16 -8.66
N PRO A 16 10.74 12.34 -8.63
CA PRO A 16 11.29 13.04 -7.47
C PRO A 16 10.31 14.03 -6.80
N LYS A 17 9.07 14.12 -7.30
CA LYS A 17 8.10 15.12 -6.84
C LYS A 17 7.56 14.78 -5.45
N ASP A 18 7.30 13.49 -5.22
CA ASP A 18 6.73 12.96 -3.98
C ASP A 18 7.75 12.21 -3.15
N ARG A 19 7.46 12.11 -1.84
CA ARG A 19 8.27 11.42 -0.84
C ARG A 19 7.44 10.34 -0.16
N VAL A 20 8.10 9.26 0.25
CA VAL A 20 7.52 8.28 1.18
C VAL A 20 7.59 8.87 2.58
N LEU A 21 6.49 8.86 3.32
CA LEU A 21 6.35 9.39 4.68
C LEU A 21 6.33 8.28 5.74
N GLU A 22 5.80 7.11 5.38
CA GLU A 22 5.77 5.93 6.23
C GLU A 22 5.97 4.69 5.35
N ILE A 23 6.64 3.68 5.88
CA ILE A 23 6.76 2.38 5.22
C ILE A 23 6.41 1.26 6.20
N GLY A 24 5.55 0.36 5.75
CA GLY A 24 5.16 -0.85 6.45
C GLY A 24 5.68 -2.07 5.71
N ILE A 25 6.17 -3.06 6.44
CA ILE A 25 6.52 -4.36 5.89
C ILE A 25 5.88 -5.45 6.75
N ALA A 26 5.10 -6.31 6.10
CA ALA A 26 4.59 -7.55 6.66
C ALA A 26 5.28 -8.75 6.01
N GLU A 27 5.20 -9.92 6.64
CA GLU A 27 5.59 -11.18 6.04
C GLU A 27 4.41 -12.14 5.94
N LEU A 28 4.31 -12.84 4.80
CA LEU A 28 3.49 -14.02 4.62
C LEU A 28 4.38 -15.27 4.67
N LYS A 29 4.19 -16.08 5.72
CA LYS A 29 4.92 -17.33 5.94
C LYS A 29 3.98 -18.40 6.50
N GLU A 30 3.97 -19.58 5.86
CA GLU A 30 3.23 -20.76 6.33
C GLU A 30 1.74 -20.48 6.64
N GLY A 31 1.11 -19.64 5.83
CA GLY A 31 -0.30 -19.27 5.99
C GLY A 31 -0.58 -18.29 7.14
N SER A 32 0.45 -17.72 7.76
CA SER A 32 0.36 -16.64 8.74
C SER A 32 0.89 -15.32 8.15
N VAL A 33 0.25 -14.22 8.53
CA VAL A 33 0.68 -12.87 8.17
C VAL A 33 1.04 -12.14 9.45
N ARG A 34 2.22 -11.51 9.50
CA ARG A 34 2.63 -10.72 10.66
C ARG A 34 3.41 -9.46 10.25
N PRO A 35 3.30 -8.37 11.01
CA PRO A 35 4.15 -7.20 10.81
C PRO A 35 5.62 -7.54 11.12
N VAL A 36 6.55 -6.99 10.34
CA VAL A 36 8.01 -7.16 10.56
C VAL A 36 8.77 -5.85 10.67
N TYR A 37 8.26 -4.78 10.06
CA TYR A 37 8.89 -3.46 10.11
C TYR A 37 7.84 -2.37 9.90
N SER A 38 7.94 -1.27 10.63
CA SER A 38 7.06 -0.11 10.51
C SER A 38 7.83 1.11 10.95
N GLU A 39 7.98 2.09 10.06
CA GLU A 39 8.67 3.34 10.37
C GLU A 39 8.02 4.53 9.69
N ILE A 40 7.82 5.58 10.47
CA ILE A 40 7.54 6.93 9.97
C ILE A 40 8.89 7.61 9.73
N ILE A 41 9.00 8.33 8.62
CA ILE A 41 10.26 8.91 8.16
C ILE A 41 10.33 10.39 8.57
N ARG A 42 11.49 10.76 9.13
CA ARG A 42 11.77 12.14 9.52
C ARG A 42 12.16 12.99 8.33
N TYR A 43 11.46 14.13 8.19
CA TYR A 43 11.79 15.19 7.25
C TYR A 43 11.77 16.55 7.95
N GLU A 44 12.94 17.18 8.08
CA GLU A 44 13.07 18.47 8.77
C GLU A 44 12.36 19.61 8.02
N ASP A 45 12.27 19.50 6.69
CA ASP A 45 11.66 20.50 5.81
C ASP A 45 10.17 20.26 5.56
N ILE A 46 9.54 19.26 6.20
CA ILE A 46 8.19 18.80 5.86
C ILE A 46 7.10 19.88 6.02
N VAL A 47 7.27 20.79 6.98
CA VAL A 47 6.35 21.93 7.19
C VAL A 47 6.40 22.89 6.01
N GLU A 48 7.60 23.21 5.53
CA GLU A 48 7.77 24.07 4.36
C GLU A 48 7.33 23.38 3.08
N PHE A 49 7.60 22.07 2.98
CA PHE A 49 7.17 21.23 1.87
C PHE A 49 5.64 21.19 1.77
N ASP A 50 4.92 20.88 2.86
CA ASP A 50 3.44 20.83 2.89
C ASP A 50 2.83 22.16 2.44
N ARG A 51 3.35 23.29 2.94
CA ARG A 51 2.84 24.63 2.58
C ARG A 51 2.93 24.95 1.09
N LYS A 52 3.88 24.36 0.38
CA LYS A 52 4.10 24.58 -1.06
C LYS A 52 3.56 23.44 -1.91
N TYR A 53 3.08 22.36 -1.28
CA TYR A 53 2.66 21.17 -1.98
C TYR A 53 1.31 21.43 -2.68
N VAL A 54 1.23 21.03 -3.95
CA VAL A 54 0.00 21.14 -4.75
C VAL A 54 -0.31 19.77 -5.35
N ASN A 55 -1.48 19.24 -4.99
CA ASN A 55 -2.00 17.97 -5.46
C ASN A 55 -2.37 18.05 -6.95
N LEU A 56 -2.63 16.88 -7.56
CA LEU A 56 -3.02 16.79 -8.98
C LEU A 56 -4.34 17.51 -9.29
N ASP A 57 -5.25 17.63 -8.32
CA ASP A 57 -6.52 18.34 -8.44
C ASP A 57 -6.40 19.85 -8.16
N GLY A 58 -5.18 20.35 -7.87
CA GLY A 58 -4.91 21.74 -7.55
C GLY A 58 -5.12 22.11 -6.07
N SER A 59 -5.55 21.18 -5.22
CA SER A 59 -5.64 21.43 -3.77
C SER A 59 -4.26 21.56 -3.12
N GLU A 60 -4.15 22.39 -2.09
CA GLU A 60 -2.89 22.68 -1.38
C GLU A 60 -2.68 21.76 -0.18
N GLY A 61 -1.42 21.39 0.05
CA GLY A 61 -0.97 20.58 1.17
C GLY A 61 -1.02 19.08 0.91
N ILE A 62 -0.18 18.34 1.64
CA ILE A 62 -0.09 16.88 1.58
C ILE A 62 -1.44 16.26 1.98
N TRP A 63 -2.05 15.52 1.05
CA TRP A 63 -3.38 14.95 1.23
C TRP A 63 -3.47 14.00 2.43
N ILE A 64 -2.45 13.16 2.64
CA ILE A 64 -2.51 12.10 3.65
C ILE A 64 -2.61 12.63 5.09
N TYR A 65 -2.01 13.79 5.40
CA TYR A 65 -2.13 14.42 6.72
C TYR A 65 -3.54 14.89 7.06
N ARG A 66 -4.40 15.05 6.05
CA ARG A 66 -5.77 15.55 6.18
C ARG A 66 -6.80 14.43 6.11
N ASN A 67 -6.42 13.23 5.67
CA ASN A 67 -7.35 12.14 5.32
C ASN A 67 -6.98 10.77 5.90
N SER A 68 -5.89 10.68 6.68
CA SER A 68 -5.51 9.47 7.43
C SER A 68 -5.36 9.78 8.92
N ASP A 69 -4.74 8.87 9.68
CA ASP A 69 -4.28 9.12 11.06
C ASP A 69 -2.82 9.56 11.15
N LEU A 70 -2.08 9.62 10.04
CA LEU A 70 -0.75 10.20 10.00
C LEU A 70 -0.84 11.73 10.14
N ARG A 71 -0.03 12.32 11.01
CA ARG A 71 0.05 13.76 11.24
C ARG A 71 1.43 14.29 10.86
N MET A 72 1.51 15.58 10.56
CA MET A 72 2.79 16.24 10.25
C MET A 72 3.75 16.18 11.44
N GLU A 73 3.22 16.24 12.66
CA GLU A 73 4.01 16.10 13.89
C GLU A 73 4.65 14.72 14.00
N ASP A 74 4.03 13.68 13.44
CA ASP A 74 4.60 12.33 13.46
C ASP A 74 5.86 12.27 12.61
N THR A 75 5.86 12.87 11.42
CA THR A 75 7.03 12.94 10.54
C THR A 75 8.08 13.92 11.05
N LEU A 76 7.70 15.04 11.68
CA LEU A 76 8.66 15.94 12.32
C LEU A 76 9.40 15.29 13.49
N ASN A 77 8.67 14.53 14.31
CA ASN A 77 9.19 13.93 15.53
C ASN A 77 9.69 12.49 15.33
N ALA A 78 9.59 11.94 14.12
CA ALA A 78 10.10 10.63 13.77
C ALA A 78 11.59 10.51 14.12
N SER A 79 11.99 9.32 14.57
CA SER A 79 13.34 9.09 15.10
C SER A 79 14.40 8.89 14.02
N LYS A 80 14.00 8.45 12.82
CA LYS A 80 14.89 8.06 11.72
C LYS A 80 14.62 8.91 10.48
N ASP A 81 15.68 9.37 9.83
CA ASP A 81 15.58 10.01 8.52
C ASP A 81 15.43 8.98 7.38
N VAL A 82 15.19 9.48 6.18
CA VAL A 82 14.96 8.64 4.99
C VAL A 82 16.15 7.74 4.66
N GLU A 83 17.39 8.21 4.86
CA GLU A 83 18.59 7.44 4.56
C GLU A 83 18.73 6.24 5.49
N ARG A 84 18.46 6.45 6.79
CA ARG A 84 18.48 5.39 7.79
C ARG A 84 17.39 4.35 7.51
N VAL A 85 16.16 4.80 7.27
CA VAL A 85 15.03 3.90 6.96
C VAL A 85 15.29 3.12 5.66
N ALA A 86 15.78 3.78 4.61
CA ALA A 86 16.09 3.13 3.34
C ALA A 86 17.20 2.07 3.48
N ALA A 87 18.22 2.33 4.31
CA ALA A 87 19.26 1.34 4.60
C ALA A 87 18.71 0.09 5.31
N GLU A 88 17.86 0.28 6.32
CA GLU A 88 17.21 -0.83 7.04
C GLU A 88 16.27 -1.64 6.12
N VAL A 89 15.48 -0.95 5.28
CA VAL A 89 14.61 -1.60 4.29
C VAL A 89 15.42 -2.43 3.30
N ARG A 90 16.52 -1.88 2.75
CA ARG A 90 17.43 -2.63 1.87
C ARG A 90 17.97 -3.89 2.54
N GLU A 91 18.36 -3.82 3.80
CA GLU A 91 18.84 -4.98 4.57
C GLU A 91 17.75 -6.04 4.73
N ILE A 92 16.52 -5.62 5.06
CA ILE A 92 15.37 -6.52 5.24
C ILE A 92 15.03 -7.27 3.96
N VAL A 93 15.03 -6.59 2.81
CA VAL A 93 14.53 -7.13 1.54
C VAL A 93 15.58 -7.84 0.68
N SER A 94 16.88 -7.63 0.95
CA SER A 94 17.96 -8.12 0.09
C SER A 94 17.89 -9.63 -0.12
N GLY A 95 17.83 -10.05 -1.39
CA GLY A 95 17.76 -11.45 -1.81
C GLY A 95 16.43 -12.16 -1.50
N ARG A 96 15.38 -11.43 -1.10
CA ARG A 96 14.07 -11.99 -0.76
C ARG A 96 13.04 -11.74 -1.86
N GLU A 97 11.95 -12.51 -1.81
CA GLU A 97 10.71 -12.24 -2.54
C GLU A 97 9.91 -11.17 -1.80
N VAL A 98 9.56 -10.10 -2.51
CA VAL A 98 8.87 -8.93 -1.98
C VAL A 98 7.79 -8.47 -2.96
N THR A 99 6.67 -8.00 -2.47
CA THR A 99 5.59 -7.43 -3.31
C THR A 99 4.92 -6.27 -2.58
N SER A 100 3.98 -5.61 -3.23
CA SER A 100 3.04 -4.65 -2.63
C SER A 100 1.66 -4.86 -3.25
N TYR A 101 0.63 -4.20 -2.71
CA TYR A 101 -0.65 -4.20 -3.40
C TYR A 101 -0.53 -3.67 -4.82
N ASN A 102 0.01 -2.47 -4.98
CA ASN A 102 0.16 -1.82 -6.27
C ASN A 102 1.65 -1.67 -6.63
N VAL A 103 2.24 -2.74 -7.18
CA VAL A 103 3.68 -2.76 -7.53
C VAL A 103 4.10 -1.59 -8.43
N PRO A 104 3.35 -1.23 -9.50
CA PRO A 104 3.65 -0.05 -10.30
C PRO A 104 3.67 1.26 -9.50
N PHE A 105 2.88 1.36 -8.44
CA PHE A 105 2.87 2.51 -7.55
C PHE A 105 4.04 2.47 -6.57
N ASP A 106 4.06 1.54 -5.61
CA ASP A 106 5.05 1.55 -4.53
C ASP A 106 6.46 1.37 -5.08
N PHE A 107 6.69 0.31 -5.85
CA PHE A 107 8.01 0.03 -6.43
C PHE A 107 8.31 0.96 -7.60
N GLY A 108 7.38 1.04 -8.55
CA GLY A 108 7.60 1.76 -9.80
C GLY A 108 7.79 3.26 -9.61
N LYS A 109 7.02 3.91 -8.74
CA LYS A 109 7.10 5.37 -8.52
C LYS A 109 8.04 5.77 -7.40
N PHE A 110 8.35 4.88 -6.45
CA PHE A 110 9.13 5.23 -5.27
C PHE A 110 10.32 4.29 -5.02
N LEU A 111 10.07 3.02 -4.69
CA LEU A 111 11.10 2.17 -4.08
C LEU A 111 12.21 1.72 -5.05
N TYR A 112 12.02 1.81 -6.36
CA TYR A 112 13.11 1.63 -7.33
C TYR A 112 14.02 2.85 -7.51
N HIS A 113 13.63 4.00 -6.96
CA HIS A 113 14.39 5.24 -7.05
C HIS A 113 15.19 5.51 -5.78
N GLU A 114 16.09 6.50 -5.83
CA GLU A 114 16.81 6.96 -4.64
C GLU A 114 15.84 7.50 -3.58
N PRO A 115 16.13 7.31 -2.28
CA PRO A 115 17.31 6.62 -1.74
C PRO A 115 17.12 5.10 -1.62
N TRP A 116 15.93 4.57 -1.91
CA TRP A 116 15.54 3.17 -1.70
C TRP A 116 16.36 2.19 -2.53
N ASN A 117 16.41 2.43 -3.85
CA ASN A 117 17.16 1.64 -4.83
C ASN A 117 16.92 0.13 -4.74
N LEU A 118 15.67 -0.30 -4.55
CA LEU A 118 15.32 -1.72 -4.38
C LEU A 118 15.38 -2.53 -5.69
N LYS A 119 15.55 -1.84 -6.83
CA LYS A 119 15.65 -2.50 -8.13
C LYS A 119 16.85 -3.45 -8.12
N GLU A 120 16.63 -4.70 -8.51
CA GLU A 120 17.64 -5.79 -8.52
C GLU A 120 18.12 -6.26 -7.13
N LEU A 121 17.71 -5.62 -6.02
CA LEU A 121 18.03 -6.09 -4.66
C LEU A 121 17.11 -7.21 -4.17
N CYS A 122 15.88 -7.25 -4.66
CA CYS A 122 14.87 -8.26 -4.34
C CYS A 122 14.14 -8.72 -5.62
N SER A 123 13.46 -9.86 -5.54
CA SER A 123 12.55 -10.30 -6.61
C SER A 123 11.12 -9.87 -6.29
N VAL A 124 10.36 -9.49 -7.33
CA VAL A 124 8.94 -9.13 -7.21
C VAL A 124 8.10 -10.17 -7.94
N PRO A 125 7.67 -11.26 -7.27
CA PRO A 125 7.00 -12.39 -7.92
C PRO A 125 5.51 -12.12 -8.24
N TYR A 126 4.89 -11.17 -7.56
CA TYR A 126 3.46 -10.89 -7.64
C TYR A 126 3.20 -9.40 -7.74
N ASP A 127 2.14 -9.04 -8.45
CA ASP A 127 1.40 -7.78 -8.28
C ASP A 127 0.05 -8.17 -7.65
N ILE A 128 -0.15 -7.83 -6.37
CA ILE A 128 -1.34 -8.30 -5.65
C ILE A 128 -2.60 -7.64 -6.23
N MET A 129 -2.56 -6.38 -6.64
CA MET A 129 -3.70 -5.66 -7.23
C MET A 129 -4.14 -6.32 -8.53
N GLU A 130 -3.23 -6.75 -9.40
CA GLU A 130 -3.56 -7.48 -10.63
C GLU A 130 -4.27 -8.80 -10.29
N LEU A 131 -3.66 -9.61 -9.43
CA LEU A 131 -4.19 -10.92 -9.03
C LEU A 131 -5.56 -10.79 -8.33
N ALA A 132 -5.67 -9.86 -7.39
CA ALA A 132 -6.88 -9.58 -6.63
C ALA A 132 -7.99 -9.07 -7.55
N THR A 133 -7.71 -8.11 -8.42
CA THR A 133 -8.70 -7.56 -9.36
C THR A 133 -9.32 -8.65 -10.21
N LYS A 134 -8.49 -9.53 -10.80
CA LYS A 134 -8.97 -10.66 -11.60
C LYS A 134 -9.83 -11.61 -10.79
N ARG A 135 -9.38 -11.99 -9.59
CA ARG A 135 -10.11 -12.96 -8.75
C ARG A 135 -11.43 -12.39 -8.23
N VAL A 136 -11.43 -11.16 -7.75
CA VAL A 136 -12.60 -10.50 -7.19
C VAL A 136 -13.68 -10.31 -8.24
N TYR A 137 -13.34 -9.89 -9.47
CA TYR A 137 -14.35 -9.77 -10.51
C TYR A 137 -14.91 -11.11 -10.98
N SER A 138 -14.09 -12.16 -11.07
CA SER A 138 -14.61 -13.51 -11.32
C SER A 138 -15.63 -13.92 -10.23
N LEU A 139 -15.31 -13.69 -8.96
CA LEU A 139 -16.24 -13.97 -7.87
C LEU A 139 -17.52 -13.11 -7.94
N ALA A 140 -17.40 -11.85 -8.34
CA ALA A 140 -18.55 -10.95 -8.47
C ALA A 140 -19.49 -11.34 -9.61
N GLU A 141 -18.94 -11.75 -10.75
CA GLU A 141 -19.68 -12.23 -11.92
C GLU A 141 -20.37 -13.57 -11.64
N ASP A 142 -19.73 -14.45 -10.90
CA ASP A 142 -20.26 -15.76 -10.50
C ASP A 142 -21.20 -15.69 -9.27
N ASP A 143 -21.55 -14.48 -8.81
CA ASP A 143 -22.41 -14.23 -7.63
C ASP A 143 -21.90 -14.84 -6.31
N MET A 144 -20.58 -14.98 -6.17
CA MET A 144 -19.91 -15.67 -5.07
C MET A 144 -19.44 -14.76 -3.93
N ILE A 145 -19.53 -13.43 -4.06
CA ILE A 145 -19.17 -12.51 -2.98
C ILE A 145 -20.31 -12.48 -1.94
N PRO A 146 -20.07 -12.79 -0.65
CA PRO A 146 -21.11 -12.78 0.37
C PRO A 146 -21.69 -11.38 0.63
N ASP A 147 -20.85 -10.36 0.61
CA ASP A 147 -21.25 -8.96 0.75
C ASP A 147 -21.87 -8.44 -0.56
N LYS A 148 -23.19 -8.55 -0.67
CA LYS A 148 -23.93 -8.17 -1.88
C LYS A 148 -23.90 -6.67 -2.17
N VAL A 149 -23.78 -5.83 -1.15
CA VAL A 149 -23.64 -4.38 -1.35
C VAL A 149 -22.29 -4.06 -1.99
N LEU A 150 -21.22 -4.70 -1.52
CA LEU A 150 -19.90 -4.61 -2.14
C LEU A 150 -19.92 -5.14 -3.57
N GLN A 151 -20.50 -6.31 -3.80
CA GLN A 151 -20.57 -6.95 -5.12
C GLN A 151 -21.27 -6.06 -6.15
N GLU A 152 -22.46 -5.56 -5.84
CA GLU A 152 -23.22 -4.66 -6.72
C GLU A 152 -22.44 -3.37 -7.02
N ARG A 153 -21.79 -2.80 -6.00
CA ARG A 153 -20.95 -1.61 -6.18
C ARG A 153 -19.77 -1.90 -7.11
N LEU A 154 -19.05 -3.02 -6.93
CA LEU A 154 -17.89 -3.39 -7.75
C LEU A 154 -18.27 -3.56 -9.22
N LEU A 155 -19.38 -4.25 -9.51
CA LEU A 155 -19.86 -4.46 -10.87
C LEU A 155 -20.29 -3.14 -11.53
N ARG A 156 -21.08 -2.32 -10.82
CA ARG A 156 -21.49 -0.98 -11.31
C ARG A 156 -20.27 -0.10 -11.58
N GLU A 157 -19.35 -0.03 -10.63
CA GLU A 157 -18.14 0.79 -10.75
C GLU A 157 -17.24 0.36 -11.91
N ARG A 158 -17.23 -0.94 -12.27
CA ARG A 158 -16.50 -1.46 -13.43
C ARG A 158 -17.20 -1.10 -14.74
N GLU A 159 -18.52 -1.21 -14.80
CA GLU A 159 -19.31 -0.86 -15.98
C GLU A 159 -19.26 0.65 -16.28
N GLU A 160 -19.28 1.49 -15.24
CA GLU A 160 -19.17 2.94 -15.35
C GLU A 160 -17.73 3.43 -15.62
N SER A 161 -16.75 2.55 -15.44
CA SER A 161 -15.35 2.89 -15.63
C SER A 161 -15.02 3.14 -17.10
N TYR A 162 -14.33 4.25 -17.38
CA TYR A 162 -13.71 4.45 -18.68
C TYR A 162 -12.60 3.41 -18.96
N TYR A 163 -12.01 2.85 -17.90
CA TYR A 163 -11.01 1.79 -18.00
C TYR A 163 -11.68 0.41 -17.91
N PRO A 164 -11.53 -0.46 -18.92
CA PRO A 164 -12.16 -1.78 -18.95
C PRO A 164 -11.69 -2.72 -17.82
N GLU A 165 -10.53 -2.41 -17.23
CA GLU A 165 -9.94 -3.13 -16.10
C GLU A 165 -9.79 -2.19 -14.89
N LYS A 166 -10.91 -1.61 -14.44
CA LYS A 166 -10.90 -0.83 -13.20
C LYS A 166 -10.32 -1.66 -12.07
N TRP A 167 -9.24 -1.20 -11.45
CA TRP A 167 -8.62 -1.95 -10.37
C TRP A 167 -9.48 -1.96 -9.11
N VAL A 168 -9.42 -3.06 -8.37
CA VAL A 168 -10.08 -3.20 -7.07
C VAL A 168 -9.17 -2.60 -5.99
N ARG A 169 -9.72 -1.79 -5.08
CA ARG A 169 -8.97 -1.24 -3.93
C ARG A 169 -8.60 -2.37 -2.94
N SER A 170 -7.47 -2.25 -2.25
CA SER A 170 -6.99 -3.26 -1.29
C SER A 170 -8.04 -3.64 -0.25
N ILE A 171 -8.72 -2.66 0.34
CA ILE A 171 -9.81 -2.89 1.31
C ILE A 171 -11.00 -3.64 0.70
N ASP A 172 -11.33 -3.39 -0.56
CA ASP A 172 -12.44 -4.07 -1.25
C ASP A 172 -12.05 -5.49 -1.62
N ALA A 173 -10.79 -5.70 -2.04
CA ALA A 173 -10.24 -7.02 -2.27
C ALA A 173 -10.22 -7.85 -0.98
N TYR A 174 -9.77 -7.28 0.13
CA TYR A 174 -9.79 -7.94 1.42
C TYR A 174 -11.22 -8.34 1.83
N ARG A 175 -12.19 -7.43 1.76
CA ARG A 175 -13.59 -7.74 2.11
C ARG A 175 -14.19 -8.84 1.24
N ALA A 176 -13.83 -8.90 -0.04
CA ALA A 176 -14.31 -9.93 -0.96
C ALA A 176 -13.64 -11.29 -0.75
N LEU A 177 -12.34 -11.31 -0.42
CA LEU A 177 -11.53 -12.53 -0.38
C LEU A 177 -11.36 -13.10 1.04
N CYS A 178 -11.51 -12.29 2.07
CA CYS A 178 -11.32 -12.64 3.48
C CYS A 178 -12.61 -12.38 4.30
N PRO A 179 -13.74 -13.04 3.99
CA PRO A 179 -15.03 -12.75 4.63
C PRO A 179 -15.07 -13.07 6.14
N GLU A 180 -14.19 -13.96 6.60
CA GLU A 180 -14.04 -14.30 8.03
C GLU A 180 -13.27 -13.23 8.82
N ASP A 181 -12.80 -12.18 8.15
CA ASP A 181 -12.08 -11.04 8.71
C ASP A 181 -10.96 -11.40 9.71
N PRO A 182 -9.92 -12.15 9.27
CA PRO A 182 -8.84 -12.60 10.15
C PRO A 182 -8.03 -11.45 10.79
N MET A 183 -8.06 -10.25 10.21
CA MET A 183 -7.39 -9.06 10.73
C MET A 183 -8.25 -8.29 11.72
N GLY A 184 -9.58 -8.36 11.62
CA GLY A 184 -10.51 -7.52 12.39
C GLY A 184 -10.45 -6.08 11.89
N LEU A 185 -11.03 -5.79 10.72
CA LEU A 185 -11.03 -4.46 10.10
C LEU A 185 -11.64 -3.38 10.99
N GLU A 186 -12.48 -3.75 11.95
CA GLU A 186 -13.11 -2.83 12.89
C GLU A 186 -12.05 -2.17 13.80
N GLY A 187 -11.73 -0.90 13.50
CA GLY A 187 -10.77 -0.11 14.27
C GLY A 187 -9.36 0.01 13.66
N MET A 188 -9.14 -0.54 12.45
CA MET A 188 -7.93 -0.34 11.68
C MET A 188 -7.72 1.15 11.39
N ARG A 189 -6.49 1.62 11.58
CA ARG A 189 -6.08 2.99 11.25
C ARG A 189 -5.22 2.86 10.01
N HIS A 190 -5.68 3.38 8.87
CA HIS A 190 -4.95 3.34 7.59
C HIS A 190 -3.52 3.89 7.76
N ARG A 191 -2.58 2.98 7.98
CA ARG A 191 -1.16 3.17 8.26
C ARG A 191 -0.48 2.10 7.44
N ALA A 192 0.70 2.42 6.91
CA ALA A 192 1.39 1.53 5.98
C ALA A 192 1.55 0.08 6.50
N ILE A 193 1.76 -0.11 7.80
CA ILE A 193 1.90 -1.46 8.37
C ILE A 193 0.59 -2.24 8.44
N ASP A 194 -0.52 -1.55 8.73
CA ASP A 194 -1.82 -2.19 8.78
C ASP A 194 -2.23 -2.59 7.35
N ASP A 195 -2.02 -1.70 6.37
CA ASP A 195 -2.29 -1.99 4.96
C ASP A 195 -1.42 -3.14 4.45
N ALA A 196 -0.10 -3.16 4.74
CA ALA A 196 0.77 -4.28 4.38
C ALA A 196 0.32 -5.63 4.97
N VAL A 197 -0.22 -5.64 6.20
CA VAL A 197 -0.77 -6.86 6.82
C VAL A 197 -2.07 -7.29 6.12
N MET A 198 -2.99 -6.36 5.86
CA MET A 198 -4.23 -6.62 5.13
C MET A 198 -3.92 -7.23 3.75
N GLU A 199 -2.95 -6.65 3.04
CA GLU A 199 -2.49 -7.09 1.73
C GLU A 199 -1.82 -8.47 1.78
N GLY A 200 -1.10 -8.78 2.84
CA GLY A 200 -0.59 -10.12 3.09
C GLY A 200 -1.71 -11.17 3.22
N TRP A 201 -2.83 -10.80 3.85
CA TRP A 201 -4.02 -11.67 3.91
C TRP A 201 -4.68 -11.83 2.55
N VAL A 202 -4.77 -10.76 1.76
CA VAL A 202 -5.24 -10.83 0.37
C VAL A 202 -4.36 -11.79 -0.44
N LEU A 203 -3.04 -11.60 -0.41
CA LEU A 203 -2.09 -12.46 -1.12
C LEU A 203 -2.22 -13.92 -0.71
N LYS A 204 -2.38 -14.22 0.58
CA LYS A 204 -2.58 -15.58 1.09
C LYS A 204 -3.75 -16.31 0.40
N THR A 205 -4.81 -15.59 0.03
CA THR A 205 -5.97 -16.21 -0.67
C THR A 205 -5.73 -16.46 -2.15
N LEU A 206 -4.68 -15.87 -2.72
CA LEU A 206 -4.39 -15.86 -4.15
C LEU A 206 -3.26 -16.84 -4.56
N VAL A 207 -2.42 -17.28 -3.60
CA VAL A 207 -1.23 -18.12 -3.85
C VAL A 207 -1.21 -19.43 -3.07
#